data_AF-A0A2E1MZI2-F1
#
_entry.id   AF-A0A2E1MZI2-F1
#
_cell.length_a   1.000
_cell.length_b   1.000
_cell.length_c   1.000
_cell.angle_alpha   90.00
_cell.angle_beta   90.00
_cell.angle_gamma   90.00
#
_symmetry.space_group_name_H-M   'P 1'
#
loop_
_entity.id
_entity.type
_entity.pdbx_description
1 polymer ?
#
loop_
_entity_poly.entity_id
_entity_poly.type
_entity_poly.pdbx_seq_one_letter_code
_entity_poly.pdbx_strand_id
1 'polypeptide(L)'
;MKIYNQIKYFLEAHDYINITIFIALTVLSIFLDVLSIGIIFPIMNIIFNENILANYKLIENFIIFISPFKFLNETRNFHLISGLLTIFISSIIFKNILVLYVAYFKANFTYKILLRLKKKFLIKIIKIPFYEITKLKATDIMRFLEEMSGIVTIFEQLLILFVELLLLVSIIIFLLIFDTNTSLILVVTVLFFFICLNFAHEE
;
A
#
# COMPACT_ATOMS: atom_id res chain seq x y z
N MET A 1 3.90 4.37 -25.88
CA MET A 1 2.66 3.92 -26.56
C MET A 1 2.60 2.40 -26.83
N LYS A 2 3.69 1.72 -27.23
CA LYS A 2 3.70 0.25 -27.45
C LYS A 2 3.43 -0.59 -26.19
N ILE A 3 3.97 -0.19 -25.03
CA ILE A 3 3.82 -0.91 -23.76
C ILE A 3 2.36 -0.92 -23.26
N TYR A 4 1.66 0.22 -23.37
CA TYR A 4 0.25 0.33 -22.98
C TYR A 4 -0.66 -0.63 -23.77
N ASN A 5 -0.44 -0.77 -25.07
CA ASN A 5 -1.19 -1.70 -25.92
C ASN A 5 -0.87 -3.16 -25.61
N GLN A 6 0.36 -3.48 -25.21
CA GLN A 6 0.74 -4.82 -24.76
C GLN A 6 0.07 -5.15 -23.42
N ILE A 7 0.09 -4.24 -22.44
CA ILE A 7 -0.60 -4.39 -21.14
C ILE A 7 -2.11 -4.61 -21.34
N LYS A 8 -2.74 -3.87 -22.26
CA LYS A 8 -4.16 -4.01 -22.60
C LYS A 8 -4.51 -5.40 -23.18
N TYR A 9 -3.55 -6.10 -23.80
CA TYR A 9 -3.75 -7.48 -24.28
C TYR A 9 -3.79 -8.51 -23.14
N PHE A 10 -3.19 -8.22 -21.98
CA PHE A 10 -3.15 -9.12 -20.82
C PHE A 10 -4.35 -8.95 -19.87
N LEU A 11 -5.01 -7.80 -19.90
CA LEU A 11 -6.09 -7.40 -18.97
C LEU A 11 -7.47 -7.44 -19.64
N GLU A 12 -8.40 -8.19 -19.05
CA GLU A 12 -9.81 -8.24 -19.44
C GLU A 12 -10.63 -7.19 -18.66
N ALA A 13 -11.85 -6.89 -19.11
CA ALA A 13 -12.73 -5.87 -18.48
C ALA A 13 -12.91 -6.08 -16.96
N HIS A 14 -13.00 -7.33 -16.52
CA HIS A 14 -13.11 -7.70 -15.11
C HIS A 14 -11.86 -7.34 -14.28
N ASP A 15 -10.68 -7.29 -14.91
CA ASP A 15 -9.44 -6.99 -14.19
C ASP A 15 -9.32 -5.50 -13.86
N TYR A 16 -9.90 -4.62 -14.67
CA TYR A 16 -9.95 -3.18 -14.38
C TYR A 16 -10.75 -2.88 -13.10
N ILE A 17 -11.85 -3.62 -12.88
CA ILE A 17 -12.64 -3.50 -11.64
C ILE A 17 -11.79 -3.94 -10.44
N ASN A 18 -11.08 -5.07 -10.54
CA ASN A 18 -10.21 -5.54 -9.46
C ASN A 18 -9.04 -4.58 -9.18
N ILE A 19 -8.44 -4.00 -10.22
CA ILE A 19 -7.40 -2.99 -10.06
C ILE A 19 -7.97 -1.74 -9.37
N THR A 20 -9.19 -1.33 -9.71
CA THR A 20 -9.82 -0.17 -9.09
C THR A 20 -10.12 -0.42 -7.60
N ILE A 21 -10.63 -1.61 -7.26
CA ILE A 21 -10.84 -2.06 -5.88
C ILE A 21 -9.50 -2.10 -5.13
N PHE A 22 -8.45 -2.65 -5.76
CA PHE A 22 -7.11 -2.68 -5.19
C PHE A 22 -6.62 -1.27 -4.86
N ILE A 23 -6.68 -0.32 -5.82
CA ILE A 23 -6.27 1.07 -5.62
C ILE A 23 -7.07 1.71 -4.48
N ALA A 24 -8.39 1.52 -4.43
CA ALA A 24 -9.23 2.07 -3.36
C ALA A 24 -8.82 1.52 -1.97
N LEU A 25 -8.59 0.21 -1.86
CA LEU A 25 -8.12 -0.41 -0.63
C LEU A 25 -6.72 0.09 -0.24
N THR A 26 -5.82 0.25 -1.21
CA THR A 26 -4.48 0.80 -0.97
C THR A 26 -4.56 2.23 -0.46
N VAL A 27 -5.35 3.10 -1.07
CA VAL A 27 -5.53 4.49 -0.62
C VAL A 27 -6.07 4.53 0.82
N LEU A 28 -7.04 3.67 1.14
CA LEU A 28 -7.55 3.54 2.51
C LEU A 28 -6.46 3.06 3.48
N SER A 29 -5.61 2.12 3.08
CA SER A 29 -4.46 1.65 3.86
C SER A 29 -3.48 2.78 4.16
N ILE A 30 -3.12 3.56 3.14
CA ILE A 30 -2.17 4.67 3.26
C ILE A 30 -2.77 5.78 4.13
N PHE A 31 -4.06 6.05 4.01
CA PHE A 31 -4.74 7.00 4.90
C PHE A 31 -4.62 6.58 6.38
N LEU A 32 -4.81 5.30 6.70
CA LEU A 32 -4.62 4.77 8.05
C LEU A 32 -3.17 4.84 8.52
N ASP A 33 -2.19 4.68 7.61
CA ASP A 33 -0.77 4.85 7.92
C ASP A 33 -0.48 6.27 8.40
N VAL A 34 -0.90 7.25 7.60
CA VAL A 34 -0.72 8.67 7.90
C VAL A 34 -1.46 9.05 9.18
N LEU A 35 -2.70 8.56 9.37
CA LEU A 35 -3.49 8.82 10.57
C LEU A 35 -2.80 8.25 11.81
N SER A 36 -2.28 7.03 11.74
CA SER A 36 -1.57 6.38 12.85
C SER A 36 -0.31 7.16 13.26
N ILE A 37 0.47 7.65 12.29
CA ILE A 37 1.62 8.54 12.56
C ILE A 37 1.13 9.87 13.15
N GLY A 38 0.05 10.42 12.61
CA GLY A 38 -0.55 11.68 13.04
C GLY A 38 -1.02 11.69 14.49
N ILE A 39 -1.51 10.58 15.03
CA ILE A 39 -1.97 10.46 16.43
C ILE A 39 -0.80 10.55 17.44
N ILE A 40 0.45 10.27 17.02
CA ILE A 40 1.60 10.35 17.93
C ILE A 40 1.79 11.78 18.45
N PHE A 41 1.58 12.80 17.59
CA PHE A 41 1.74 14.20 17.98
C PHE A 41 0.79 14.67 19.09
N PRO A 42 -0.54 14.48 19.01
CA PRO A 42 -1.43 14.84 20.11
C PRO A 42 -1.14 14.04 21.38
N ILE A 43 -0.70 12.78 21.29
CA ILE A 43 -0.27 12.01 22.47
C ILE A 43 0.91 12.70 23.15
N MET A 44 1.99 13.00 22.41
CA MET A 44 3.18 13.66 22.96
C MET A 44 2.83 15.04 23.53
N ASN A 45 1.98 15.79 22.83
CA ASN A 45 1.56 17.11 23.28
C ASN A 45 0.77 17.07 24.59
N ILE A 46 -0.08 16.09 24.83
CA ILE A 46 -0.81 15.97 26.11
C ILE A 46 0.13 15.55 27.24
N ILE A 47 1.10 14.68 26.94
CA ILE A 47 2.11 14.26 27.92
C ILE A 47 2.94 15.46 28.39
N PHE A 48 3.30 16.38 27.48
CA PHE A 48 4.13 17.54 27.81
C PHE A 48 3.35 18.79 28.23
N ASN A 49 2.10 18.94 27.76
CA ASN A 49 1.27 20.12 28.00
C ASN A 49 -0.18 19.71 28.31
N GLU A 50 -0.54 19.77 29.58
CA GLU A 50 -1.80 19.24 30.10
C GLU A 50 -3.07 19.95 29.59
N ASN A 51 -2.97 21.17 29.03
CA ASN A 51 -4.12 22.03 28.75
C ASN A 51 -4.50 22.22 27.26
N ILE A 52 -3.86 21.53 26.32
CA ILE A 52 -4.07 21.79 24.87
C ILE A 52 -5.50 21.46 24.42
N LEU A 53 -6.11 20.42 24.99
CA LEU A 53 -7.46 19.96 24.63
C LEU A 53 -8.59 20.70 25.36
N ALA A 54 -8.27 21.59 26.31
CA ALA A 54 -9.28 22.32 27.08
C ALA A 54 -10.20 23.19 26.20
N ASN A 55 -9.70 23.62 25.04
CA ASN A 55 -10.45 24.41 24.06
C ASN A 55 -11.39 23.55 23.18
N TYR A 56 -11.23 22.23 23.17
CA TYR A 56 -11.97 21.30 22.30
C TYR A 56 -12.74 20.25 23.11
N LYS A 57 -13.70 20.71 23.92
CA LYS A 57 -14.48 19.85 24.84
C LYS A 57 -15.14 18.62 24.20
N LEU A 58 -15.57 18.71 22.94
CA LEU A 58 -16.18 17.57 22.23
C LEU A 58 -15.17 16.44 21.98
N ILE A 59 -13.99 16.79 21.49
CA ILE A 59 -12.91 15.83 21.19
C ILE A 59 -12.43 15.20 22.50
N GLU A 60 -12.29 16.03 23.52
CA GLU A 60 -11.87 15.61 24.84
C GLU A 60 -12.84 14.59 25.46
N ASN A 61 -14.15 14.87 25.43
CA ASN A 61 -15.16 13.95 25.95
C ASN A 61 -15.21 12.62 25.19
N PHE A 62 -14.99 12.66 23.87
CA PHE A 62 -14.92 11.45 23.05
C PHE A 62 -13.70 10.58 23.40
N ILE A 63 -12.53 11.19 23.59
CA ILE A 63 -11.31 10.48 23.99
C ILE A 63 -11.49 9.84 25.38
N ILE A 64 -12.03 10.59 26.34
CA ILE A 64 -12.29 10.07 27.69
C ILE A 64 -13.33 8.95 27.66
N PHE A 65 -14.32 9.03 26.77
CA PHE A 65 -15.32 7.97 26.61
C PHE A 65 -14.71 6.66 26.09
N ILE A 66 -13.72 6.73 25.20
CA ILE A 66 -13.02 5.56 24.64
C ILE A 66 -12.01 4.96 25.64
N SER A 67 -11.63 5.71 26.67
CA SER A 67 -10.68 5.25 27.67
C SER A 67 -11.17 3.97 28.37
N PRO A 68 -10.39 2.87 28.32
CA PRO A 68 -10.76 1.61 28.97
C PRO A 68 -10.74 1.72 30.50
N PHE A 69 -10.02 2.72 31.02
CA PHE A 69 -9.84 2.96 32.46
C PHE A 69 -10.76 4.04 33.01
N LYS A 70 -11.81 4.43 32.29
CA LYS A 70 -12.76 5.47 32.71
C LYS A 70 -13.37 5.24 34.11
N PHE A 71 -13.43 3.99 34.56
CA PHE A 71 -14.00 3.60 35.85
C PHE A 71 -13.02 3.75 37.02
N LEU A 72 -11.73 3.97 36.75
CA LEU A 72 -10.73 4.22 37.80
C LEU A 72 -10.81 5.68 38.27
N ASN A 73 -10.61 5.90 39.56
CA ASN A 73 -10.64 7.23 40.16
C ASN A 73 -9.29 7.93 40.00
N GLU A 74 -8.90 8.17 38.76
CA GLU A 74 -7.60 8.72 38.35
C GLU A 74 -7.72 10.15 37.82
N THR A 75 -6.56 10.76 37.53
CA THR A 75 -6.53 12.12 36.97
C THR A 75 -7.14 12.18 35.56
N ARG A 76 -7.71 13.33 35.20
CA ARG A 76 -8.28 13.57 33.85
C ARG A 76 -7.25 13.34 32.74
N ASN A 77 -6.00 13.74 32.96
CA ASN A 77 -4.90 13.55 32.01
C ASN A 77 -4.60 12.08 31.78
N PHE A 78 -4.65 11.26 32.84
CA PHE A 78 -4.50 9.81 32.70
C PHE A 78 -5.55 9.22 31.76
N HIS A 79 -6.83 9.60 31.93
CA HIS A 79 -7.91 9.12 31.06
C HIS A 79 -7.78 9.61 29.60
N LEU A 80 -7.26 10.81 29.38
CA LEU A 80 -6.99 11.32 28.03
C LEU A 80 -5.88 10.55 27.33
N ILE A 81 -4.77 10.32 28.04
CA ILE A 81 -3.63 9.55 27.52
C ILE A 81 -4.07 8.12 27.21
N SER A 82 -4.78 7.45 28.13
CA SER A 82 -5.23 6.08 27.91
C SER A 82 -6.28 5.98 26.78
N GLY A 83 -7.15 6.98 26.63
CA GLY A 83 -8.09 7.05 25.52
C GLY A 83 -7.38 7.16 24.16
N LEU A 84 -6.41 8.05 24.04
CA LEU A 84 -5.63 8.20 22.81
C LEU A 84 -4.75 7.00 22.50
N LEU A 85 -4.12 6.39 23.51
CA LEU A 85 -3.38 5.14 23.33
C LEU A 85 -4.30 4.02 22.82
N THR A 86 -5.54 3.96 23.29
CA THR A 86 -6.53 2.99 22.81
C THR A 86 -6.89 3.24 21.34
N ILE A 87 -7.11 4.49 20.96
CA ILE A 87 -7.34 4.87 19.55
C ILE A 87 -6.12 4.53 18.68
N PHE A 88 -4.92 4.82 19.15
CA PHE A 88 -3.66 4.53 18.45
C PHE A 88 -3.48 3.02 18.23
N ILE A 89 -3.62 2.20 19.27
CA ILE A 89 -3.51 0.74 19.18
C ILE A 89 -4.60 0.17 18.25
N SER A 90 -5.85 0.64 18.40
CA SER A 90 -6.96 0.22 17.53
C SER A 90 -6.68 0.55 16.06
N SER A 91 -6.18 1.76 15.77
CA SER A 91 -5.78 2.18 14.42
C SER A 91 -4.70 1.26 13.83
N ILE A 92 -3.67 0.91 14.62
CA ILE A 92 -2.60 0.00 14.18
C ILE A 92 -3.15 -1.40 13.89
N ILE A 93 -4.00 -1.94 14.75
CA ILE A 93 -4.59 -3.27 14.55
C ILE A 93 -5.45 -3.28 13.27
N PHE A 94 -6.33 -2.28 13.13
CA PHE A 94 -7.20 -2.16 11.96
C PHE A 94 -6.40 -1.99 10.67
N LYS A 95 -5.37 -1.15 10.69
CA LYS A 95 -4.39 -1.00 9.60
C LYS A 95 -3.78 -2.36 9.23
N ASN A 96 -3.23 -3.11 10.18
CA ASN A 96 -2.55 -4.36 9.89
C ASN A 96 -3.48 -5.41 9.28
N ILE A 97 -4.74 -5.48 9.75
CA ILE A 97 -5.77 -6.34 9.15
C ILE A 97 -6.02 -5.93 7.69
N LEU A 98 -6.13 -4.62 7.43
CA LEU A 98 -6.36 -4.10 6.08
C LEU A 98 -5.16 -4.36 5.16
N VAL A 99 -3.93 -4.14 5.63
CA VAL A 99 -2.70 -4.44 4.87
C VAL A 99 -2.63 -5.93 4.51
N LEU A 100 -2.96 -6.82 5.47
CA LEU A 100 -3.01 -8.26 5.21
C LEU A 100 -4.07 -8.60 4.16
N TYR A 101 -5.26 -7.99 4.24
CA TYR A 101 -6.30 -8.16 3.24
C TYR A 101 -5.88 -7.68 1.85
N VAL A 102 -5.21 -6.52 1.76
CA VAL A 102 -4.65 -5.99 0.50
C VAL A 102 -3.60 -6.93 -0.07
N ALA A 103 -2.69 -7.45 0.75
CA ALA A 103 -1.68 -8.41 0.33
C ALA A 103 -2.32 -9.71 -0.20
N TYR A 104 -3.33 -10.22 0.50
CA TYR A 104 -4.11 -11.38 0.05
C TYR A 104 -4.84 -11.11 -1.28
N PHE A 105 -5.51 -9.96 -1.41
CA PHE A 105 -6.22 -9.57 -2.62
C PHE A 105 -5.27 -9.48 -3.81
N LYS A 106 -4.11 -8.83 -3.63
CA LYS A 106 -3.05 -8.72 -4.65
C LYS A 106 -2.58 -10.11 -5.08
N ALA A 107 -2.20 -10.98 -4.13
CA ALA A 107 -1.71 -12.32 -4.44
C ALA A 107 -2.73 -13.14 -5.23
N ASN A 108 -4.00 -13.10 -4.83
CA ASN A 108 -5.09 -13.79 -5.53
C ASN A 108 -5.32 -13.22 -6.94
N PHE A 109 -5.24 -11.89 -7.11
CA PHE A 109 -5.38 -11.23 -8.41
C PHE A 109 -4.26 -11.62 -9.36
N THR A 110 -3.00 -11.51 -8.92
CA THR A 110 -1.80 -11.90 -9.66
C THR A 110 -1.84 -13.38 -10.05
N TYR A 111 -2.25 -14.25 -9.14
CA TYR A 111 -2.40 -15.68 -9.40
C TYR A 111 -3.47 -15.98 -10.46
N LYS A 112 -4.63 -15.30 -10.40
CA LYS A 112 -5.70 -15.46 -11.40
C LYS A 112 -5.23 -15.05 -12.80
N ILE A 113 -4.48 -13.95 -12.92
CA ILE A 113 -3.88 -13.52 -14.19
C ILE A 113 -2.95 -14.60 -14.72
N LEU A 114 -2.02 -15.11 -13.90
CA LEU A 114 -1.08 -16.15 -14.30
C LEU A 114 -1.81 -17.42 -14.80
N LEU A 115 -2.78 -17.89 -14.02
CA LEU A 115 -3.55 -19.08 -14.35
C LEU A 115 -4.33 -18.93 -15.66
N ARG A 116 -4.90 -17.75 -15.91
CA ARG A 116 -5.58 -17.45 -17.18
C ARG A 116 -4.60 -17.42 -18.36
N LEU A 117 -3.43 -16.82 -18.20
CA LEU A 117 -2.41 -16.78 -19.25
C LEU A 117 -1.92 -18.19 -19.61
N LYS A 118 -1.61 -19.01 -18.60
CA LYS A 118 -1.23 -20.41 -18.79
C LYS A 118 -2.34 -21.21 -19.50
N LYS A 119 -3.61 -21.01 -19.13
CA LYS A 119 -4.76 -21.65 -19.81
C LYS A 119 -4.89 -21.20 -21.27
N LYS A 120 -4.82 -19.89 -21.55
CA LYS A 120 -4.89 -19.37 -22.94
C LYS A 120 -3.76 -19.93 -23.80
N PHE A 121 -2.56 -20.04 -23.24
CA PHE A 121 -1.40 -20.61 -23.94
C PHE A 121 -1.58 -22.11 -24.23
N LEU A 122 -2.01 -22.90 -23.24
CA LEU A 122 -2.27 -24.33 -23.42
C LEU A 122 -3.36 -24.58 -24.48
N ILE A 123 -4.45 -23.83 -24.45
CA ILE A 123 -5.52 -23.93 -25.47
C ILE A 123 -4.97 -23.59 -26.86
N LYS A 124 -4.09 -22.58 -26.96
CA LYS A 124 -3.46 -22.23 -28.23
C LYS A 124 -2.58 -23.38 -28.74
N ILE A 125 -1.77 -24.00 -27.87
CA ILE A 125 -0.93 -25.15 -28.23
C ILE A 125 -1.76 -26.33 -28.73
N ILE A 126 -2.84 -26.69 -28.04
CA ILE A 126 -3.69 -27.84 -28.41
C ILE A 126 -4.33 -27.64 -29.80
N LYS A 127 -4.56 -26.39 -30.21
CA LYS A 127 -5.14 -26.06 -31.52
C LYS A 127 -4.13 -26.02 -32.68
N ILE A 128 -2.83 -26.13 -32.40
CA ILE A 128 -1.80 -26.15 -33.44
C ILE A 128 -1.86 -27.51 -34.18
N PRO A 129 -1.75 -27.53 -35.53
CA PRO A 129 -1.73 -28.78 -36.28
C PRO A 129 -0.52 -29.64 -35.87
N PHE A 130 -0.72 -30.97 -35.82
CA PHE A 130 0.26 -31.93 -35.30
C PHE A 130 1.65 -31.80 -35.94
N TYR A 131 1.72 -31.49 -37.24
CA TYR A 131 2.97 -31.29 -37.98
C TYR A 131 3.80 -30.08 -37.50
N GLU A 132 3.17 -29.05 -36.94
CA GLU A 132 3.87 -27.90 -36.37
C GLU A 132 4.31 -28.19 -34.92
N ILE A 133 3.51 -28.96 -34.17
CA ILE A 133 3.85 -29.36 -32.80
C ILE A 133 5.10 -30.24 -32.77
N THR A 134 5.26 -31.15 -33.72
CA THR A 134 6.46 -32.02 -33.79
C THR A 134 7.75 -31.25 -34.07
N LYS A 135 7.67 -30.00 -34.54
CA LYS A 135 8.82 -29.11 -34.71
C LYS A 135 9.17 -28.32 -33.44
N LEU A 136 8.26 -28.25 -32.47
CA LEU A 136 8.48 -27.54 -31.21
C LEU A 136 9.18 -28.46 -30.21
N LYS A 137 10.23 -27.94 -29.55
CA LYS A 137 10.86 -28.67 -28.45
C LYS A 137 10.05 -28.46 -27.17
N ALA A 138 9.89 -29.53 -26.38
CA ALA A 138 9.24 -29.45 -25.07
C ALA A 138 9.93 -28.44 -24.13
N THR A 139 11.25 -28.28 -24.27
CA THR A 139 12.05 -27.29 -23.54
C THR A 139 11.62 -25.86 -23.84
N ASP A 140 11.31 -25.54 -25.10
CA ASP A 140 10.92 -24.18 -25.51
C ASP A 140 9.52 -23.85 -24.96
N ILE A 141 8.63 -24.84 -24.93
CA ILE A 141 7.29 -24.73 -24.33
C ILE A 141 7.39 -24.50 -22.81
N MET A 142 8.24 -25.26 -22.11
CA MET A 142 8.46 -25.07 -20.67
C MET A 142 9.07 -23.70 -20.38
N ARG A 143 10.05 -23.25 -21.17
CA ARG A 143 10.65 -21.94 -21.03
C ARG A 143 9.62 -20.82 -21.21
N PHE A 144 8.73 -20.91 -22.19
CA PHE A 144 7.64 -19.94 -22.36
C PHE A 144 6.69 -19.89 -21.16
N LEU A 145 6.38 -21.03 -20.54
CA LEU A 145 5.53 -21.09 -19.33
C LEU A 145 6.20 -20.43 -18.11
N GLU A 146 7.53 -20.51 -18.00
CA GLU A 146 8.31 -19.83 -16.97
C GLU A 146 8.41 -18.32 -17.24
N GLU A 147 8.67 -17.92 -18.49
CA GLU A 147 8.69 -16.51 -18.90
C GLU A 147 7.34 -15.82 -18.62
N MET A 148 6.21 -16.53 -18.76
CA MET A 148 4.89 -16.04 -18.34
C MET A 148 4.80 -15.73 -16.85
N SER A 149 5.43 -16.56 -16.00
CA SER A 149 5.53 -16.27 -14.57
C SER A 149 6.36 -15.02 -14.33
N GLY A 150 7.47 -14.86 -15.05
CA GLY A 150 8.32 -13.66 -14.99
C GLY A 150 7.55 -12.38 -15.34
N ILE A 151 6.72 -12.39 -16.38
CA ILE A 151 5.86 -11.25 -16.75
C ILE A 151 4.90 -10.87 -15.61
N VAL A 152 4.30 -11.87 -14.97
CA VAL A 152 3.38 -11.63 -13.85
C VAL A 152 4.13 -11.09 -12.63
N THR A 153 5.35 -11.56 -12.36
CA THR A 153 6.21 -11.00 -11.30
C THR A 153 6.55 -9.53 -11.56
N ILE A 154 6.89 -9.17 -12.81
CA ILE A 154 7.14 -7.76 -13.17
C ILE A 154 5.88 -6.92 -12.94
N PHE A 155 4.71 -7.42 -13.31
CA PHE A 155 3.45 -6.74 -13.05
C PHE A 155 3.19 -6.55 -11.55
N GLU A 156 3.49 -7.56 -10.73
CA GLU A 156 3.39 -7.44 -9.27
C GLU A 156 4.36 -6.39 -8.72
N GLN A 157 5.60 -6.37 -9.17
CA GLN A 157 6.60 -5.37 -8.77
C GLN A 157 6.18 -3.95 -9.15
N LEU A 158 5.57 -3.77 -10.34
CA LEU A 158 5.01 -2.48 -10.74
C LEU A 158 3.87 -2.02 -9.81
N LEU A 159 3.01 -2.94 -9.37
CA LEU A 159 1.98 -2.61 -8.39
C LEU A 159 2.58 -2.20 -7.05
N ILE A 160 3.61 -2.92 -6.56
CA ILE A 160 4.30 -2.57 -5.31
C ILE A 160 4.92 -1.18 -5.40
N LEU A 161 5.66 -0.90 -6.48
CA LEU A 161 6.29 0.39 -6.71
C LEU A 161 5.26 1.53 -6.75
N PHE A 162 4.08 1.29 -7.33
CA PHE A 162 2.99 2.26 -7.33
C PHE A 162 2.46 2.54 -5.91
N VAL A 163 2.29 1.51 -5.08
CA VAL A 163 1.88 1.67 -3.68
C VAL A 163 2.92 2.45 -2.88
N GLU A 164 4.20 2.12 -3.03
CA GLU A 164 5.29 2.79 -2.33
C GLU A 164 5.38 4.28 -2.69
N LEU A 165 5.20 4.62 -3.97
CA LEU A 165 5.19 6.01 -4.42
C LEU A 165 4.02 6.78 -3.80
N LEU A 166 2.81 6.19 -3.78
CA LEU A 166 1.66 6.82 -3.12
C LEU A 166 1.88 7.04 -1.62
N LEU A 167 2.50 6.07 -0.94
CA LEU A 167 2.82 6.18 0.48
C LEU A 167 3.82 7.31 0.73
N LEU A 168 4.88 7.41 -0.07
CA LEU A 168 5.89 8.46 0.02
C LEU A 168 5.26 9.86 -0.19
N VAL A 169 4.42 10.01 -1.22
CA VAL A 169 3.70 11.26 -1.47
C VAL A 169 2.80 11.62 -0.29
N SER A 170 2.10 10.64 0.29
CA SER A 170 1.20 10.87 1.42
C SER A 170 1.93 11.32 2.68
N ILE A 171 3.09 10.76 2.97
CA ILE A 171 3.94 11.19 4.08
C ILE A 171 4.46 12.61 3.86
N ILE A 172 4.88 12.96 2.64
CA ILE A 172 5.33 14.32 2.32
C ILE A 172 4.21 15.33 2.53
N ILE A 173 3.00 15.03 2.04
CA ILE A 173 1.81 15.89 2.22
C ILE A 173 1.51 16.05 3.71
N PHE A 174 1.54 14.96 4.47
CA PHE A 174 1.31 15.00 5.92
C PHE A 174 2.33 15.89 6.64
N LEU A 175 3.62 15.75 6.32
CA LEU A 175 4.67 16.56 6.92
C LEU A 175 4.56 18.03 6.53
N LEU A 176 4.18 18.35 5.29
CA LEU A 176 3.96 19.74 4.86
C LEU A 176 2.88 20.45 5.68
N ILE A 177 1.82 19.72 6.08
CA ILE A 177 0.73 20.23 6.92
C ILE A 177 1.21 20.44 8.37
N PHE A 178 2.06 19.54 8.87
CA PHE A 178 2.49 19.57 10.27
C PHE A 178 3.65 20.54 10.52
N ASP A 179 4.69 20.50 9.69
CA ASP A 179 5.85 21.37 9.78
C ASP A 179 6.51 21.56 8.39
N THR A 180 6.36 22.77 7.87
CA THR A 180 6.85 23.15 6.54
C THR A 180 8.38 23.15 6.44
N ASN A 181 9.10 23.38 7.54
CA ASN A 181 10.56 23.46 7.49
C ASN A 181 11.21 22.07 7.42
N THR A 182 10.75 21.13 8.25
CA THR A 182 11.26 19.75 8.24
C THR A 182 10.87 19.00 6.98
N SER A 183 9.68 19.26 6.43
CA SER A 183 9.24 18.66 5.16
C SER A 183 10.08 19.10 3.97
N LEU A 184 10.48 20.38 3.87
CA LEU A 184 11.35 20.86 2.80
C LEU A 184 12.71 20.15 2.78
N ILE A 185 13.31 19.93 3.95
CA ILE A 185 14.57 19.19 4.07
C ILE A 185 14.41 17.76 3.55
N LEU A 186 13.30 17.10 3.91
CA LEU A 186 13.00 15.72 3.48
C LEU A 186 12.79 15.60 1.97
N VAL A 187 12.13 16.57 1.35
CA VAL A 187 11.97 16.62 -0.12
C VAL A 187 13.34 16.74 -0.80
N VAL A 188 14.21 17.60 -0.28
CA VAL A 188 15.57 17.80 -0.83
C VAL A 188 16.40 16.52 -0.70
N THR A 189 16.35 15.82 0.43
CA THR A 189 17.11 14.56 0.61
C THR A 189 16.61 13.44 -0.29
N VAL A 190 15.29 13.30 -0.48
CA VAL A 190 14.72 12.33 -1.41
C VAL A 190 15.13 12.62 -2.85
N LEU A 191 15.06 13.89 -3.28
CA LEU A 191 15.52 14.29 -4.62
C LEU A 191 17.01 14.04 -4.81
N PHE A 192 17.83 14.35 -3.82
CA PHE A 192 19.27 14.07 -3.85
C PHE A 192 19.54 12.57 -3.99
N PHE A 193 18.80 11.73 -3.26
CA PHE A 193 18.91 10.26 -3.36
C PHE A 193 18.55 9.75 -4.77
N PHE A 194 17.49 10.27 -5.38
CA PHE A 194 17.13 9.94 -6.76
C PHE A 194 18.21 10.36 -7.78
N ILE A 195 18.83 11.53 -7.58
CA ILE A 195 19.93 12.01 -8.42
C ILE A 195 21.14 11.08 -8.29
N CYS A 196 21.55 10.71 -7.07
CA CYS A 196 22.63 9.76 -6.85
C CYS A 196 22.37 8.39 -7.47
N LEU A 197 21.13 7.89 -7.40
CA LEU A 197 20.74 6.64 -8.05
C LEU A 197 20.86 6.71 -9.57
N ASN A 198 20.48 7.83 -10.19
CA ASN A 198 20.67 8.02 -11.63
C ASN A 198 22.15 8.06 -12.02
N PHE A 199 23.00 8.72 -11.23
CA PHE A 199 24.45 8.74 -11.48
C PHE A 199 25.10 7.36 -11.30
N ALA A 200 24.67 6.56 -10.33
CA ALA A 200 25.18 5.21 -10.11
C ALA A 200 24.77 4.20 -11.20
N HIS A 201 23.78 4.54 -12.03
CA HIS A 201 23.29 3.67 -13.11
C HIS A 201 23.95 3.95 -14.47
N GLU A 202 24.69 5.07 -14.57
CA GLU A 202 25.45 5.48 -15.78
C GLU A 202 26.92 5.01 -15.78
N GLU A 203 27.38 4.32 -14.73
CA GLU A 203 28.66 3.56 -14.68
C GLU A 203 28.44 2.06 -14.90
#